data_AF-A0A9X3YMJ0-F1
#
_entry.id   AF-A0A9X3YMJ0-F1
#
_cell.length_a   1.000
_cell.length_b   1.000
_cell.length_c   1.000
_cell.angle_alpha   90.00
_cell.angle_beta   90.00
_cell.angle_gamma   90.00
#
_symmetry.space_group_name_H-M   'P 1'
#
loop_
_entity.id
_entity.type
_entity.pdbx_description
1 polymer ?
#
loop_
_entity_poly.entity_id
_entity_poly.type
_entity_poly.pdbx_seq_one_letter_code
_entity_poly.pdbx_strand_id
1 'polypeptide(L)'
;MNVRKIMTRLNAATARYDVARGGVPEITAQDVAGALALVGDPLARDVFCCLWWPDSTALNRERVLKALRDRIWSEFSRRHRAAQLARLDLHIAEGELAARRSPGEHDRREFDTRHAAWERAHRQLWPGTMATYPQLLRAVLTEFVTPRHCATCKGRGAVAGSNGPRVCAACDGRGEKSQSKAWRANALGMTEANFRQSWEPVYEWTYSLVSDLESTAAAQLTRALGAHDERRYAATA
;
A
#
# COMPACT_ATOMS: atom_id res chain seq x y z
N MET A 1 -13.33 16.46 4.54
CA MET A 1 -12.16 16.74 5.38
C MET A 1 -10.94 15.99 4.83
N ASN A 2 -9.78 16.63 4.66
CA ASN A 2 -8.56 15.93 4.21
C ASN A 2 -7.65 15.65 5.42
N VAL A 3 -7.74 14.43 5.96
CA VAL A 3 -7.02 14.04 7.18
C VAL A 3 -5.49 14.02 7.02
N ARG A 4 -4.97 13.80 5.81
CA ARG A 4 -3.52 13.85 5.52
C ARG A 4 -2.96 15.25 5.78
N LYS A 5 -3.69 16.29 5.40
CA LYS A 5 -3.32 17.69 5.71
C LYS A 5 -3.43 17.99 7.21
N ILE A 6 -4.43 17.44 7.88
CA ILE A 6 -4.66 17.66 9.32
C ILE A 6 -3.51 17.10 10.17
N MET A 7 -2.87 16.01 9.72
CA MET A 7 -1.68 15.45 10.40
C MET A 7 -0.55 16.48 10.61
N THR A 8 -0.44 17.50 9.74
CA THR A 8 0.54 18.58 9.91
C THR A 8 0.34 19.38 11.20
N ARG A 9 -0.87 19.38 11.77
CA ARG A 9 -1.17 20.06 13.04
C ARG A 9 -0.50 19.42 14.25
N LEU A 10 -0.05 18.16 14.15
CA LEU A 10 0.75 17.52 15.20
C LEU A 10 2.13 18.19 15.36
N ASN A 11 2.59 18.95 14.37
CA ASN A 11 3.87 19.68 14.41
C ASN A 11 3.67 21.19 14.71
N ALA A 12 2.65 21.57 15.47
CA ALA A 12 2.50 22.96 15.89
C ALA A 12 3.62 23.32 16.87
N ALA A 13 4.60 24.13 16.41
CA ALA A 13 5.80 24.49 17.18
C ALA A 13 5.53 25.31 18.45
N THR A 14 4.31 25.84 18.62
CA THR A 14 3.87 26.56 19.82
C THR A 14 2.55 25.99 20.30
N ALA A 15 2.55 25.41 21.50
CA ALA A 15 1.32 25.11 22.23
C ALA A 15 0.67 26.45 22.61
N ARG A 16 -0.46 26.79 21.97
CA ARG A 16 -1.27 27.92 22.40
C ARG A 16 -2.09 27.47 23.61
N TYR A 17 -1.74 27.99 24.79
CA TYR A 17 -2.51 27.80 26.02
C TYR A 17 -3.68 28.80 26.14
N ASP A 18 -3.78 29.71 25.18
CA ASP A 18 -4.82 30.74 25.14
C ASP A 18 -6.14 30.10 24.67
N VAL A 19 -7.00 29.76 25.62
CA VAL A 19 -8.38 29.37 25.36
C VAL A 19 -9.13 30.62 24.90
N ALA A 20 -9.12 30.88 23.60
CA ALA A 20 -9.90 31.97 23.03
C ALA A 20 -11.41 31.71 23.29
N ARG A 21 -12.05 32.66 23.98
CA ARG A 21 -13.51 32.71 24.13
C ARG A 21 -14.14 33.07 22.78
N GLY A 22 -14.85 32.12 22.17
CA GLY A 22 -15.79 32.36 21.07
C GLY A 22 -15.20 32.22 19.66
N GLY A 23 -15.65 31.19 18.95
CA GLY A 23 -15.31 30.88 17.56
C GLY A 23 -15.72 29.44 17.20
N VAL A 24 -15.86 29.13 15.90
CA VAL A 24 -16.12 27.76 15.43
C VAL A 24 -15.03 26.82 15.97
N PRO A 25 -15.36 25.68 16.60
CA PRO A 25 -14.37 24.79 17.19
C PRO A 25 -13.35 24.34 16.14
N GLU A 26 -12.08 24.71 16.31
CA GLU A 26 -11.01 24.26 15.41
C GLU A 26 -10.45 22.92 15.92
N ILE A 27 -10.32 21.93 15.03
CA ILE A 27 -9.69 20.63 15.35
C ILE A 27 -8.27 20.86 15.89
N THR A 28 -8.02 20.50 17.14
CA THR A 28 -6.75 20.68 17.83
C THR A 28 -5.79 19.50 17.60
N ALA A 29 -4.51 19.66 17.93
CA ALA A 29 -3.54 18.56 17.91
C ALA A 29 -3.94 17.40 18.85
N GLN A 30 -4.60 17.69 19.98
CA GLN A 30 -5.12 16.69 20.90
C GLN A 30 -6.24 15.86 20.26
N ASP A 31 -7.14 16.51 19.50
CA ASP A 31 -8.22 15.81 18.79
C ASP A 31 -7.64 14.85 17.73
N VAL A 32 -6.60 15.30 17.00
CA VAL A 32 -5.89 14.46 16.02
C VAL A 32 -5.19 13.28 16.70
N ALA A 33 -4.47 13.50 17.80
CA ALA A 33 -3.81 12.43 18.55
C ALA A 33 -4.81 11.42 19.13
N GLY A 34 -5.92 11.91 19.70
CA GLY A 34 -7.01 11.06 20.20
C GLY A 34 -7.66 10.24 19.08
N ALA A 35 -7.92 10.86 17.93
CA ALA A 35 -8.49 10.18 16.78
C ALA A 35 -7.52 9.15 16.16
N LEU A 36 -6.20 9.40 16.17
CA LEU A 36 -5.19 8.41 15.79
C LEU A 36 -5.15 7.21 16.73
N ALA A 37 -5.40 7.41 18.02
CA ALA A 37 -5.48 6.31 18.99
C ALA A 37 -6.68 5.39 18.73
N LEU A 38 -7.71 5.88 18.03
CA LEU A 38 -8.89 5.10 17.63
C LEU A 38 -8.69 4.30 16.33
N VAL A 39 -7.53 4.41 15.67
CA VAL A 39 -7.20 3.56 14.52
C VAL A 39 -6.89 2.15 15.03
N GLY A 40 -7.78 1.20 14.73
CA GLY A 40 -7.77 -0.15 15.30
C GLY A 40 -6.68 -1.07 14.74
N ASP A 41 -6.20 -0.84 13.51
CA ASP A 41 -5.06 -1.57 12.95
C ASP A 41 -3.75 -0.83 13.30
N PRO A 42 -2.87 -1.42 14.14
CA PRO A 42 -1.63 -0.78 14.53
C PRO A 42 -0.68 -0.52 13.37
N LEU A 43 -0.63 -1.40 12.38
CA LEU A 43 0.23 -1.25 11.21
C LEU A 43 -0.32 -0.15 10.29
N ALA A 44 -1.63 -0.11 10.07
CA ALA A 44 -2.26 0.95 9.30
C ALA A 44 -1.98 2.33 9.91
N ARG A 45 -2.13 2.44 11.25
CA ARG A 45 -1.79 3.66 11.99
C ARG A 45 -0.33 4.05 11.81
N ASP A 46 0.58 3.10 12.01
CA ASP A 46 2.02 3.37 11.95
C ASP A 46 2.47 3.77 10.54
N VAL A 47 1.95 3.11 9.50
CA VAL A 47 2.15 3.49 8.09
C VAL A 47 1.64 4.90 7.85
N PHE A 48 0.41 5.21 8.26
CA PHE A 48 -0.18 6.53 8.06
C PHE A 48 0.64 7.63 8.76
N CYS A 49 1.08 7.41 10.00
CA CYS A 49 2.00 8.30 10.69
C CYS A 49 3.34 8.43 9.95
N CYS A 50 3.92 7.33 9.46
CA CYS A 50 5.19 7.36 8.74
C CYS A 50 5.12 8.16 7.43
N LEU A 51 3.95 8.19 6.78
CA LEU A 51 3.74 8.90 5.52
C LEU A 51 3.40 10.39 5.73
N TRP A 52 2.57 10.70 6.73
CA TRP A 52 1.93 12.03 6.84
C TRP A 52 2.30 12.83 8.08
N TRP A 53 3.08 12.26 9.02
CA TRP A 53 3.62 13.00 10.17
C TRP A 53 5.12 13.28 9.98
N PRO A 54 5.50 14.55 9.74
CA PRO A 54 6.89 14.95 9.49
C PRO A 54 7.89 14.50 10.56
N ASP A 55 7.52 14.59 11.84
CA ASP A 55 8.37 14.19 12.98
C ASP A 55 8.13 12.77 13.45
N SER A 56 7.57 11.91 12.58
CA SER A 56 7.50 10.49 12.91
C SER A 56 8.90 9.98 13.26
N THR A 57 9.01 9.34 14.42
CA THR A 57 10.33 8.95 14.94
C THR A 57 10.97 7.91 14.03
N ALA A 58 12.31 7.92 13.97
CA ALA A 58 13.07 6.89 13.26
C ALA A 58 12.67 5.46 13.71
N LEU A 59 12.40 5.29 15.00
CA LEU A 59 11.92 4.04 15.59
C LEU A 59 10.56 3.60 15.00
N ASN A 60 9.62 4.52 14.77
CA ASN A 60 8.35 4.20 14.10
C ASN A 60 8.59 3.71 12.67
N ARG A 61 9.50 4.35 11.93
CA ARG A 61 9.84 3.97 10.55
C ARG A 61 10.46 2.57 10.48
N GLU A 62 11.35 2.23 11.40
CA GLU A 62 11.93 0.88 11.49
C GLU A 62 10.88 -0.19 11.81
N ARG A 63 9.95 0.11 12.72
CA ARG A 63 8.83 -0.78 13.05
C ARG A 63 7.93 -1.03 11.84
N VAL A 64 7.59 0.01 11.08
CA VAL A 64 6.83 -0.12 9.82
C VAL A 64 7.58 -0.97 8.81
N LEU A 65 8.86 -0.70 8.57
CA LEU A 65 9.68 -1.47 7.63
C LEU A 65 9.79 -2.94 8.04
N LYS A 66 9.90 -3.24 9.34
CA LYS A 66 9.91 -4.60 9.85
C LYS A 66 8.55 -5.28 9.60
N ALA A 67 7.46 -4.65 9.99
CA ALA A 67 6.12 -5.24 9.83
C ALA A 67 5.73 -5.46 8.36
N LEU A 68 6.07 -4.53 7.46
CA LEU A 68 5.86 -4.71 6.01
C LEU A 68 6.72 -5.84 5.46
N ARG A 69 7.97 -5.98 5.94
CA ARG A 69 8.84 -7.10 5.56
C ARG A 69 8.24 -8.44 5.98
N ASP A 70 7.66 -8.53 7.18
CA ASP A 70 7.02 -9.76 7.64
C ASP A 70 5.80 -10.14 6.77
N ARG A 71 5.04 -9.15 6.30
CA ARG A 71 3.95 -9.36 5.32
C ARG A 71 4.48 -9.86 3.97
N ILE A 72 5.54 -9.24 3.46
CA ILE A 72 6.21 -9.68 2.24
C ILE A 72 6.74 -11.10 2.38
N TRP A 73 7.37 -11.45 3.50
CA TRP A 73 7.90 -12.80 3.71
C TRP A 73 6.82 -13.86 3.82
N SER A 74 5.71 -13.54 4.48
CA SER A 74 4.54 -14.43 4.52
C SER A 74 4.02 -14.70 3.12
N GLU A 75 3.91 -13.65 2.30
CA GLU A 75 3.45 -13.73 0.92
C GLU A 75 4.44 -14.50 0.02
N PHE A 76 5.73 -14.18 0.08
CA PHE A 76 6.80 -14.87 -0.63
C PHE A 76 6.78 -16.36 -0.32
N SER A 77 6.71 -16.71 0.97
CA SER A 77 6.67 -18.10 1.44
C SER A 77 5.42 -18.82 0.96
N ARG A 78 4.25 -18.15 0.98
CA ARG A 78 2.99 -18.72 0.46
C ARG A 78 3.11 -19.08 -1.01
N ARG A 79 3.63 -18.17 -1.85
CA ARG A 79 3.80 -18.40 -3.29
C ARG A 79 4.82 -19.49 -3.58
N HIS A 80 5.96 -19.47 -2.90
CA HIS A 80 6.96 -20.52 -3.02
C HIS A 80 6.38 -21.89 -2.65
N ARG A 81 5.69 -21.99 -1.51
CA ARG A 81 5.05 -23.24 -1.08
C ARG A 81 4.04 -23.75 -2.10
N ALA A 82 3.20 -22.87 -2.65
CA ALA A 82 2.22 -23.24 -3.67
C ALA A 82 2.89 -23.80 -4.94
N ALA A 83 3.97 -23.17 -5.41
CA ALA A 83 4.71 -23.64 -6.58
C ALA A 83 5.42 -24.97 -6.34
N GLN A 84 5.99 -25.17 -5.14
CA GLN A 84 6.63 -26.43 -4.77
C GLN A 84 5.63 -27.58 -4.69
N LEU A 85 4.47 -27.37 -4.05
CA LEU A 85 3.41 -28.38 -3.99
C LEU A 85 2.91 -28.74 -5.39
N ALA A 86 2.63 -27.75 -6.23
CA ALA A 86 2.18 -28.00 -7.60
C ALA A 86 3.25 -28.73 -8.45
N ARG A 87 4.55 -28.52 -8.17
CA ARG A 87 5.62 -29.26 -8.84
C ARG A 87 5.67 -30.71 -8.40
N LEU A 88 5.47 -30.99 -7.11
CA LEU A 88 5.38 -32.37 -6.61
C LEU A 88 4.19 -33.11 -7.23
N ASP A 89 3.02 -32.45 -7.32
CA ASP A 89 1.84 -33.03 -7.97
C ASP A 89 2.10 -33.36 -9.45
N LEU A 90 2.80 -32.48 -10.17
CA LEU A 90 3.22 -32.74 -11.54
C LEU A 90 4.19 -33.93 -11.63
N HIS A 91 5.15 -34.06 -10.71
CA HIS A 91 6.06 -35.21 -10.67
C HIS A 91 5.33 -36.54 -10.43
N ILE A 92 4.29 -36.54 -9.60
CA ILE A 92 3.43 -37.72 -9.42
C ILE A 92 2.77 -38.08 -10.75
N ALA A 93 2.19 -37.10 -11.46
CA ALA A 93 1.56 -37.33 -12.76
C ALA A 93 2.55 -37.83 -13.83
N GLU A 94 3.77 -37.29 -13.87
CA GLU A 94 4.86 -37.76 -14.74
C GLU A 94 5.13 -39.25 -14.48
N GLY A 95 5.22 -39.65 -13.21
CA GLY A 95 5.42 -41.05 -12.81
C GLY A 95 4.25 -41.96 -13.16
N GLU A 96 3.01 -41.52 -12.89
CA GLU A 96 1.79 -42.24 -13.24
C GLU A 96 1.66 -42.48 -14.75
N LEU A 97 1.97 -41.45 -15.55
CA LEU A 97 1.94 -41.54 -17.00
C LEU A 97 3.01 -42.49 -17.53
N ALA A 98 4.24 -42.42 -16.99
CA ALA A 98 5.35 -43.29 -17.36
C ALA A 98 5.12 -44.76 -16.99
N ALA A 99 4.41 -45.03 -15.89
CA ALA A 99 4.08 -46.39 -15.46
C ALA A 99 3.05 -47.08 -16.38
N ARG A 100 2.30 -46.32 -17.18
CA ARG A 100 1.25 -46.85 -18.05
C ARG A 100 1.82 -47.30 -19.40
N ARG A 101 1.55 -48.55 -19.79
CA ARG A 101 1.96 -49.10 -21.09
C ARG A 101 1.23 -48.46 -22.28
N SER A 102 0.01 -47.97 -22.10
CA SER A 102 -0.77 -47.31 -23.15
C SER A 102 -1.65 -46.21 -22.52
N PRO A 103 -1.12 -44.99 -22.35
CA PRO A 103 -1.85 -43.88 -21.75
C PRO A 103 -3.07 -43.49 -22.59
N GLY A 104 -4.23 -43.43 -21.94
CA GLY A 104 -5.46 -42.98 -22.56
C GLY A 104 -5.58 -41.46 -22.61
N GLU A 105 -6.66 -40.96 -23.18
CA GLU A 105 -6.96 -39.52 -23.21
C GLU A 105 -7.15 -38.94 -21.80
N HIS A 106 -7.76 -39.69 -20.89
CA HIS A 106 -7.93 -39.30 -19.49
C HIS A 106 -6.58 -39.01 -18.80
N ASP A 107 -5.60 -39.91 -18.95
CA ASP A 107 -4.28 -39.80 -18.35
C ASP A 107 -3.53 -38.55 -18.86
N ARG A 108 -3.67 -38.25 -20.16
CA ARG A 108 -3.09 -37.04 -20.77
C ARG A 108 -3.74 -35.76 -20.24
N ARG A 109 -5.07 -35.73 -20.15
CA ARG A 109 -5.80 -34.57 -19.59
C ARG A 109 -5.44 -34.29 -18.13
N GLU A 110 -5.24 -35.35 -17.34
CA GLU A 110 -4.84 -35.23 -15.94
C GLU A 110 -3.42 -34.65 -15.81
N PHE A 111 -2.48 -35.14 -16.62
CA PHE A 111 -1.14 -34.56 -16.75
C PHE A 111 -1.19 -33.08 -17.15
N ASP A 112 -1.92 -32.74 -18.22
CA ASP A 112 -2.05 -31.36 -18.70
C ASP A 112 -2.63 -30.42 -17.64
N THR A 113 -3.60 -30.91 -16.85
CA THR A 113 -4.22 -30.16 -15.76
C THR A 113 -3.21 -29.82 -14.67
N ARG A 114 -2.39 -30.79 -14.24
CA ARG A 114 -1.34 -30.61 -13.22
C ARG A 114 -0.20 -29.76 -13.75
N HIS A 115 0.19 -29.94 -15.02
CA HIS A 115 1.17 -29.10 -15.69
C HIS A 115 0.74 -27.63 -15.72
N ALA A 116 -0.50 -27.36 -16.16
CA ALA A 116 -1.06 -26.01 -16.16
C ALA A 116 -1.18 -25.42 -14.74
N ALA A 117 -1.46 -26.24 -13.72
CA ALA A 117 -1.47 -25.80 -12.32
C ALA A 117 -0.08 -25.38 -11.84
N TRP A 118 0.96 -26.18 -12.16
CA TRP A 118 2.34 -25.83 -11.88
C TRP A 118 2.77 -24.56 -12.62
N GLU A 119 2.49 -24.41 -13.90
CA GLU A 119 2.83 -23.19 -14.66
C GLU A 119 2.18 -21.93 -14.08
N ARG A 120 0.90 -22.03 -13.66
CA ARG A 120 0.21 -20.92 -12.98
C ARG A 120 0.91 -20.56 -11.67
N ALA A 121 1.26 -21.54 -10.84
CA ALA A 121 1.95 -21.28 -9.57
C ALA A 121 3.39 -20.77 -9.78
N HIS A 122 4.12 -21.32 -10.76
CA HIS A 122 5.48 -20.93 -11.10
C HIS A 122 5.55 -19.48 -11.59
N ARG A 123 4.61 -19.04 -12.44
CA ARG A 123 4.53 -17.64 -12.90
C ARG A 123 4.27 -16.63 -11.78
N GLN A 124 3.74 -17.08 -10.64
CA GLN A 124 3.53 -16.21 -9.49
C GLN A 124 4.76 -16.10 -8.59
N LEU A 125 5.82 -16.89 -8.83
CA LEU A 125 7.03 -16.81 -8.03
C LEU A 125 7.64 -15.41 -8.10
N TRP A 126 8.07 -14.96 -6.94
CA TRP A 126 8.79 -13.71 -6.82
C TRP A 126 10.30 -13.95 -6.90
N PRO A 127 11.08 -12.95 -7.31
CA PRO A 127 12.53 -13.09 -7.40
C PRO A 127 13.15 -13.45 -6.04
N GLY A 128 14.14 -14.36 -6.11
CA GLY A 128 14.86 -14.87 -4.94
C GLY A 128 15.97 -13.95 -4.41
N THR A 129 16.21 -12.79 -5.04
CA THR A 129 17.27 -11.86 -4.60
C THR A 129 16.83 -11.10 -3.35
N MET A 130 17.03 -11.72 -2.19
CA MET A 130 16.56 -11.22 -0.89
C MET A 130 17.07 -9.80 -0.55
N ALA A 131 18.26 -9.45 -1.02
CA ALA A 131 18.89 -8.14 -0.78
C ALA A 131 18.12 -6.95 -1.38
N THR A 132 17.25 -7.17 -2.37
CA THR A 132 16.48 -6.11 -3.05
C THR A 132 15.22 -5.71 -2.27
N TYR A 133 14.64 -6.61 -1.47
CA TYR A 133 13.38 -6.35 -0.75
C TYR A 133 13.44 -5.15 0.22
N PRO A 134 14.52 -4.94 1.01
CA PRO A 134 14.64 -3.74 1.82
C PRO A 134 14.64 -2.44 1.00
N GLN A 135 15.24 -2.46 -0.20
CA GLN A 135 15.25 -1.31 -1.11
C GLN A 135 13.85 -1.08 -1.70
N LEU A 136 13.17 -2.15 -2.10
CA LEU A 136 11.78 -2.11 -2.57
C LEU A 136 10.85 -1.46 -1.54
N LEU A 137 10.92 -1.87 -0.28
CA LEU A 137 10.10 -1.29 0.80
C LEU A 137 10.34 0.21 0.97
N ARG A 138 11.61 0.63 0.96
CA ARG A 138 11.98 2.04 1.04
C ARG A 138 11.47 2.82 -0.17
N ALA A 139 11.65 2.27 -1.38
CA ALA A 139 11.21 2.90 -2.62
C ALA A 139 9.69 3.10 -2.64
N VAL A 140 8.91 2.10 -2.22
CA VAL A 140 7.45 2.21 -2.11
C VAL A 140 7.05 3.31 -1.14
N LEU A 141 7.59 3.31 0.09
CA LEU A 141 7.27 4.37 1.06
C LEU A 141 7.68 5.77 0.56
N THR A 142 8.83 5.88 -0.11
CA THR A 142 9.27 7.14 -0.72
C THR A 142 8.33 7.59 -1.83
N GLU A 143 7.79 6.68 -2.65
CA GLU A 143 6.82 7.01 -3.70
C GLU A 143 5.54 7.67 -3.12
N PHE A 144 5.08 7.25 -1.93
CA PHE A 144 3.94 7.88 -1.25
C PHE A 144 4.27 9.28 -0.69
N VAL A 145 5.49 9.49 -0.17
CA VAL A 145 5.90 10.78 0.42
C VAL A 145 6.33 11.80 -0.63
N THR A 146 6.77 11.34 -1.80
CA THR A 146 7.16 12.18 -2.95
C THR A 146 6.18 12.00 -4.10
N PRO A 147 4.89 12.31 -3.91
CA PRO A 147 3.90 12.08 -4.94
C PRO A 147 4.19 12.98 -6.13
N ARG A 148 4.15 12.39 -7.32
CA ARG A 148 4.28 13.14 -8.56
C ARG A 148 2.95 13.85 -8.81
N HIS A 149 2.80 15.07 -8.30
CA HIS A 149 1.61 15.87 -8.52
C HIS A 149 1.23 15.90 -10.01
N CYS A 150 -0.05 15.68 -10.29
CA CYS A 150 -0.55 15.75 -11.65
C CYS A 150 -0.31 17.15 -12.21
N ALA A 151 0.39 17.24 -13.34
CA ALA A 151 0.75 18.52 -13.97
C ALA A 151 -0.49 19.37 -14.29
N THR A 152 -1.63 18.74 -14.57
CA THR A 152 -2.88 19.41 -14.96
C THR A 152 -3.58 20.06 -13.75
N CYS A 153 -3.82 19.31 -12.68
CA CYS A 153 -4.50 19.86 -11.49
C CYS A 153 -3.56 20.33 -10.39
N LYS A 154 -2.24 20.19 -10.55
CA LYS A 154 -1.21 20.55 -9.56
C LYS A 154 -1.51 20.00 -8.15
N GLY A 155 -1.84 18.70 -8.06
CA GLY A 155 -2.16 18.06 -6.77
C GLY A 155 -3.61 18.20 -6.30
N ARG A 156 -4.44 19.03 -6.94
CA ARG A 156 -5.80 19.32 -6.43
C ARG A 156 -6.84 18.22 -6.64
N GLY A 157 -6.61 17.28 -7.57
CA GLY A 157 -7.61 16.28 -7.98
C GLY A 157 -8.78 16.84 -8.80
N ALA A 158 -8.98 18.15 -8.82
CA ALA A 158 -10.00 18.83 -9.61
C ALA A 158 -9.42 20.00 -10.42
N VAL A 159 -10.07 20.32 -11.53
CA VAL A 159 -9.80 21.48 -12.39
C VAL A 159 -11.01 22.41 -12.42
N ALA A 160 -10.80 23.71 -12.61
CA ALA A 160 -11.89 24.66 -12.70
C ALA A 160 -12.77 24.35 -13.93
N GLY A 161 -14.09 24.31 -13.72
CA GLY A 161 -15.09 24.16 -14.76
C GLY A 161 -16.08 25.31 -14.75
N SER A 162 -16.86 25.44 -15.82
CA SER A 162 -17.88 26.48 -15.98
C SER A 162 -18.97 26.44 -14.91
N ASN A 163 -19.30 25.24 -14.39
CA ASN A 163 -20.28 25.04 -13.32
C ASN A 163 -19.63 24.49 -12.02
N GLY A 164 -18.43 24.97 -11.69
CA GLY A 164 -17.70 24.56 -10.48
C GLY A 164 -16.59 23.52 -10.74
N PRO A 165 -15.97 22.96 -9.68
CA PRO A 165 -14.83 22.07 -9.80
C PRO A 165 -15.20 20.77 -10.50
N ARG A 166 -14.46 20.40 -11.55
CA ARG A 166 -14.60 19.12 -12.27
C ARG A 166 -13.47 18.19 -11.89
N VAL A 167 -13.74 16.89 -11.79
CA VAL A 167 -12.72 15.86 -11.56
C VAL A 167 -11.64 15.97 -12.65
N CYS A 168 -10.37 15.99 -12.24
CA CYS A 168 -9.26 16.10 -13.18
C CYS A 168 -9.12 14.79 -13.97
N ALA A 169 -9.49 14.80 -15.25
CA ALA A 169 -9.39 13.62 -16.11
C ALA A 169 -7.94 13.08 -16.23
N ALA A 170 -6.93 13.96 -16.15
CA ALA A 170 -5.53 13.56 -16.32
C ALA A 170 -4.95 12.74 -15.17
N CYS A 171 -5.59 12.74 -14.00
CA CYS A 171 -5.23 11.89 -12.84
C CYS A 171 -6.44 11.20 -12.22
N ASP A 172 -7.59 11.22 -12.90
CA ASP A 172 -8.84 10.63 -12.45
C ASP A 172 -9.19 11.00 -11.00
N GLY A 173 -9.12 12.30 -10.69
CA GLY A 173 -9.44 12.79 -9.33
C GLY A 173 -8.36 12.63 -8.28
N ARG A 174 -7.31 11.82 -8.52
CA ARG A 174 -6.30 11.48 -7.51
C ARG A 174 -5.38 12.64 -7.13
N GLY A 175 -5.26 13.66 -7.99
CA GLY A 175 -4.32 14.76 -7.78
C GLY A 175 -2.86 14.42 -8.08
N GLU A 176 -2.52 13.13 -8.13
CA GLU A 176 -1.18 12.59 -8.21
C GLU A 176 -1.08 11.54 -9.32
N LYS A 177 0.14 11.29 -9.79
CA LYS A 177 0.49 10.20 -10.71
C LYS A 177 1.49 9.28 -10.02
N SER A 178 1.36 7.98 -10.27
CA SER A 178 2.37 6.99 -9.89
C SER A 178 3.72 7.34 -10.52
N GLN A 179 4.80 6.94 -9.86
CA GLN A 179 6.14 7.10 -10.42
C GLN A 179 6.30 6.26 -11.69
N SER A 180 7.20 6.66 -12.57
CA SER A 180 7.46 5.88 -13.79
C SER A 180 8.13 4.56 -13.44
N LYS A 181 7.96 3.56 -14.30
CA LYS A 181 8.67 2.27 -14.18
C LYS A 181 10.19 2.46 -14.16
N ALA A 182 10.71 3.41 -14.94
CA ALA A 182 12.11 3.81 -14.92
C ALA A 182 12.58 4.33 -13.54
N TRP A 183 11.78 5.16 -12.88
CA TRP A 183 12.08 5.64 -11.53
C TRP A 183 12.11 4.50 -10.52
N ARG A 184 11.10 3.61 -10.56
CA ARG A 184 11.02 2.45 -9.67
C ARG A 184 12.22 1.51 -9.88
N ALA A 185 12.58 1.23 -11.13
CA ALA A 185 13.74 0.42 -11.47
C ALA A 185 15.04 1.03 -10.93
N ASN A 186 15.24 2.34 -11.10
CA ASN A 186 16.40 3.06 -10.57
C ASN A 186 16.45 2.99 -9.04
N ALA A 187 15.31 3.17 -8.36
CA ALA A 187 15.20 3.07 -6.90
C ALA A 187 15.55 1.66 -6.36
N LEU A 188 15.40 0.63 -7.20
CA LEU A 188 15.80 -0.76 -6.91
C LEU A 188 17.21 -1.10 -7.44
N GLY A 189 17.94 -0.13 -8.02
CA GLY A 189 19.29 -0.32 -8.53
C GLY A 189 19.39 -1.23 -9.76
N MET A 190 18.36 -1.25 -10.62
CA MET A 190 18.30 -2.14 -11.78
C MET A 190 17.79 -1.45 -13.05
N THR A 191 17.92 -2.15 -14.19
CA THR A 191 17.37 -1.68 -15.47
C THR A 191 15.84 -1.79 -15.50
N GLU A 192 15.19 -0.93 -16.28
CA GLU A 192 13.73 -0.96 -16.43
C GLU A 192 13.23 -2.28 -17.04
N ALA A 193 14.00 -2.89 -17.94
CA ALA A 193 13.66 -4.19 -18.52
C ALA A 193 13.62 -5.30 -17.45
N ASN A 194 14.66 -5.39 -16.60
CA ASN A 194 14.70 -6.35 -15.49
C ASN A 194 13.55 -6.09 -14.48
N PHE A 195 13.29 -4.81 -14.19
CA PHE A 195 12.18 -4.44 -13.32
C PHE A 195 10.85 -4.95 -13.87
N ARG A 196 10.51 -4.63 -15.12
CA ARG A 196 9.25 -5.05 -15.76
C ARG A 196 9.07 -6.56 -15.77
N GLN A 197 10.15 -7.29 -16.06
CA GLN A 197 10.10 -8.75 -16.19
C GLN A 197 9.89 -9.45 -14.83
N SER A 198 10.55 -8.97 -13.78
CA SER A 198 10.73 -9.76 -12.55
C SER A 198 10.21 -9.06 -11.28
N TRP A 199 10.29 -7.73 -11.22
CA TRP A 199 10.07 -6.94 -9.99
C TRP A 199 8.82 -6.06 -10.02
N GLU A 200 8.17 -5.88 -11.16
CA GLU A 200 6.91 -5.13 -11.26
C GLU A 200 5.80 -5.78 -10.40
N PRO A 201 5.56 -7.11 -10.42
CA PRO A 201 4.48 -7.72 -9.64
C PRO A 201 4.64 -7.60 -8.11
N VAL A 202 5.75 -8.12 -7.55
CA VAL A 202 6.69 -7.30 -6.77
C VAL A 202 6.18 -6.04 -6.09
N TYR A 203 6.58 -4.98 -6.76
CA TYR A 203 6.38 -3.60 -6.40
C TYR A 203 4.89 -3.26 -6.30
N GLU A 204 4.08 -3.63 -7.29
CA GLU A 204 2.66 -3.30 -7.34
C GLU A 204 1.87 -3.93 -6.19
N TRP A 205 2.17 -5.18 -5.83
CA TRP A 205 1.57 -5.83 -4.67
C TRP A 205 1.92 -5.08 -3.38
N THR A 206 3.18 -4.68 -3.23
CA THR A 206 3.65 -3.98 -2.03
C THR A 206 3.09 -2.57 -1.95
N TYR A 207 3.02 -1.88 -3.09
CA TYR A 207 2.39 -0.57 -3.20
C TYR A 207 0.91 -0.63 -2.83
N SER A 208 0.18 -1.64 -3.34
CA SER A 208 -1.23 -1.85 -3.02
C SER A 208 -1.43 -2.13 -1.53
N LEU A 209 -0.61 -3.00 -0.92
CA LEU A 209 -0.64 -3.25 0.52
C LEU A 209 -0.49 -1.96 1.34
N VAL A 210 0.50 -1.12 1.00
CA VAL A 210 0.72 0.16 1.70
C VAL A 210 -0.45 1.13 1.45
N SER A 211 -0.96 1.18 0.21
CA SER A 211 -2.14 1.99 -0.16
C SER A 211 -3.37 1.61 0.66
N ASP A 212 -3.62 0.32 0.86
CA ASP A 212 -4.77 -0.20 1.61
C ASP A 212 -4.64 0.12 3.11
N LEU A 213 -3.44 -0.06 3.67
CA LEU A 213 -3.14 0.30 5.06
C LEU A 213 -3.33 1.80 5.29
N GLU A 214 -2.79 2.62 4.40
CA GLU A 214 -2.92 4.08 4.44
C GLU A 214 -4.39 4.50 4.33
N SER A 215 -5.13 3.95 3.38
CA SER A 215 -6.56 4.26 3.15
C SER A 215 -7.42 3.83 4.33
N THR A 216 -7.12 2.67 4.93
CA THR A 216 -7.80 2.17 6.13
C THR A 216 -7.65 3.12 7.30
N ALA A 217 -6.42 3.56 7.58
CA ALA A 217 -6.16 4.54 8.63
C ALA A 217 -6.81 5.89 8.33
N ALA A 218 -6.72 6.38 7.10
CA ALA A 218 -7.36 7.63 6.68
C ALA A 218 -8.88 7.60 6.89
N ALA A 219 -9.54 6.51 6.53
CA ALA A 219 -10.99 6.32 6.70
C ALA A 219 -11.39 6.24 8.18
N GLN A 220 -10.62 5.54 9.01
CA GLN A 220 -10.87 5.46 10.45
C GLN A 220 -10.66 6.82 11.13
N LEU A 221 -9.57 7.52 10.80
CA LEU A 221 -9.26 8.84 11.32
C LEU A 221 -10.33 9.88 10.92
N THR A 222 -10.79 9.82 9.67
CA THR A 222 -11.87 10.70 9.18
C THR A 222 -13.16 10.51 9.98
N ARG A 223 -13.54 9.26 10.24
CA ARG A 223 -14.73 8.93 11.05
C ARG A 223 -14.57 9.37 12.50
N ALA A 224 -13.40 9.12 13.10
CA ALA A 224 -13.12 9.51 14.48
C ALA A 224 -13.19 11.04 14.68
N LEU A 225 -12.59 11.80 13.77
CA LEU A 225 -12.63 13.26 13.80
C LEU A 225 -14.04 13.81 13.51
N GLY A 226 -14.80 13.21 12.59
CA GLY A 226 -16.19 13.61 12.32
C GLY A 226 -17.10 13.39 13.54
N ALA A 227 -17.01 12.21 14.16
CA ALA A 227 -17.78 11.90 15.37
C ALA A 227 -17.40 12.79 16.56
N HIS A 228 -16.13 13.22 16.64
CA HIS A 228 -15.69 14.15 17.67
C HIS A 228 -16.28 15.55 17.49
N ASP A 229 -16.36 16.02 16.24
CA ASP A 229 -16.94 17.33 15.89
C ASP A 229 -18.43 17.36 16.26
N GLU A 230 -19.19 16.33 15.88
CA GLU A 230 -20.63 16.19 16.21
C GLU A 230 -20.91 16.23 17.72
N ARG A 231 -20.09 15.54 18.52
CA ARG A 231 -20.22 15.55 19.99
C ARG A 231 -19.93 16.92 20.60
N ARG A 232 -18.97 17.67 20.05
CA ARG A 232 -18.66 19.03 20.48
C ARG A 232 -19.81 20.00 20.22
N TYR A 233 -20.44 19.92 19.05
CA TYR A 233 -21.62 20.72 18.74
C TYR A 233 -22.80 20.35 19.65
N ALA A 234 -23.03 19.07 19.93
CA ALA A 234 -24.11 18.64 20.82
C ALA A 234 -23.91 19.08 22.29
N ALA A 235 -22.67 19.25 22.75
CA ALA A 235 -22.36 19.70 24.11
C ALA A 235 -22.37 21.23 24.30
N THR A 236 -22.50 22.00 23.21
CA THR A 236 -22.52 23.47 23.23
C THR A 236 -23.88 24.08 22.90
N ALA A 237 -24.89 23.24 22.65
CA ALA A 237 -26.31 23.59 22.50
C ALA A 237 -27.08 23.33 23.80
#